data_AF-A0A0C3NLA0-F1
#
_entry.id   AF-A0A0C3NLA0-F1
#
_cell.length_a   1.000
_cell.length_b   1.000
_cell.length_c   1.000
_cell.angle_alpha   90.00
_cell.angle_beta   90.00
_cell.angle_gamma   90.00
#
_symmetry.space_group_name_H-M   'P 1'
#
loop_
_entity.id
_entity.type
_entity.pdbx_description
1 polymer ?
#
loop_
_entity_poly.entity_id
_entity_poly.type
_entity_poly.pdbx_seq_one_letter_code
_entity_poly.pdbx_strand_id
1 'polypeptide(L)' 'MARRSAPPHSGPAYYSGAPRGALSDPNESAIGAFLRTEVFAPDKLPGNLSVLTGVAVFFGGIAALRTWGDILIPA' A
#
# COMPACT_ATOMS: atom_id res chain seq x y z
N MET A 1 20.16 42.66 -23.73
CA MET A 1 19.56 41.49 -23.03
C MET A 1 18.63 40.77 -24.01
N ALA A 2 19.11 39.66 -24.59
CA ALA A 2 18.32 38.86 -25.53
C ALA A 2 17.27 38.03 -24.76
N ARG A 3 16.00 38.23 -25.07
CA ARG A 3 14.90 37.42 -24.53
C ARG A 3 14.97 36.06 -25.23
N ARG A 4 15.47 35.02 -24.55
CA ARG A 4 15.35 33.63 -25.02
C ARG A 4 13.85 33.31 -25.13
N SER A 5 13.31 33.30 -26.33
CA SER A 5 11.95 32.82 -26.59
C SER A 5 11.90 31.31 -26.31
N ALA A 6 10.85 30.87 -25.61
CA ALA A 6 10.57 29.46 -25.40
C ALA A 6 10.37 28.74 -26.77
N PRO A 7 10.65 27.44 -26.86
CA PRO A 7 10.53 26.67 -28.11
C PRO A 7 9.13 26.81 -28.74
N PRO A 8 9.01 26.81 -30.08
CA PRO A 8 7.71 26.73 -30.75
C PRO A 8 6.92 25.53 -30.21
N HIS A 9 5.66 25.76 -29.80
CA HIS A 9 4.75 24.80 -29.14
C HIS A 9 4.86 24.63 -27.62
N SER A 10 5.48 25.55 -26.88
CA SER A 10 5.42 25.60 -25.41
C SER A 10 4.07 26.10 -24.88
N GLY A 11 2.98 25.39 -25.21
CA GLY A 11 1.66 25.63 -24.62
C GLY A 11 1.66 25.38 -23.10
N PRO A 12 0.64 25.87 -22.37
CA PRO A 12 0.54 25.64 -20.93
C PRO A 12 0.57 24.15 -20.62
N ALA A 13 1.54 23.73 -19.80
CA ALA A 13 1.64 22.37 -19.30
C ALA A 13 0.52 22.15 -18.27
N TYR A 14 -0.60 21.61 -18.72
CA TYR A 14 -1.66 21.17 -17.82
C TYR A 14 -1.16 19.95 -17.05
N TYR A 15 -1.27 20.01 -15.72
CA TYR A 15 -0.99 18.87 -14.86
C TYR A 15 -2.01 17.76 -15.15
N SER A 16 -1.66 16.80 -16.01
CA SER A 16 -2.36 15.53 -16.09
C SER A 16 -1.88 14.73 -14.89
N GLY A 17 -2.74 14.59 -13.87
CA GLY A 17 -2.44 13.72 -12.73
C GLY A 17 -2.07 12.35 -13.27
N ALA A 18 -0.78 12.02 -13.23
CA ALA A 18 -0.31 10.72 -13.66
C ALA A 18 -1.10 9.67 -12.87
N PRO A 19 -1.62 8.62 -13.53
CA PRO A 19 -2.32 7.57 -12.82
C PRO A 19 -1.39 7.06 -11.71
N ARG A 20 -1.86 7.09 -10.46
CA ARG A 20 -1.12 6.54 -9.29
C ARG A 20 -1.06 5.00 -9.34
N GLY A 21 -0.92 4.42 -10.53
CA GLY A 21 -0.50 3.04 -10.69
C GLY A 21 1.01 3.03 -10.61
N ALA A 22 1.57 2.35 -9.60
CA ALA A 22 3.01 2.15 -9.49
C ALA A 22 3.56 1.70 -10.85
N LEU A 23 4.46 2.51 -11.42
CA LEU A 23 5.12 2.24 -12.69
C LEU A 23 5.75 0.84 -12.60
N SER A 24 5.31 -0.08 -13.47
CA SER A 24 5.89 -1.42 -13.54
C SER A 24 7.35 -1.26 -13.95
N ASP A 25 8.28 -1.60 -13.05
CA ASP A 25 9.71 -1.57 -13.35
C ASP A 25 10.06 -2.85 -14.14
N PRO A 26 10.62 -2.75 -15.35
CA PRO A 26 11.03 -3.93 -16.13
C PRO A 26 12.14 -4.76 -15.46
N ASN A 27 12.84 -4.23 -14.45
CA ASN A 27 13.81 -4.97 -13.63
C ASN A 27 13.19 -5.56 -12.34
N GLU A 28 11.87 -5.47 -12.17
CA GLU A 28 11.19 -5.96 -10.97
C GLU A 28 11.19 -7.50 -10.91
N SER A 29 11.61 -8.05 -9.76
CA SER A 29 11.49 -9.48 -9.51
C SER A 29 10.02 -9.92 -9.42
N ALA A 30 9.72 -11.18 -9.75
CA ALA A 30 8.34 -11.69 -9.70
C ALA A 30 7.66 -11.53 -8.33
N ILE A 31 8.44 -11.61 -7.24
CA ILE A 31 7.95 -11.37 -5.87
C ILE A 31 7.62 -9.88 -5.67
N GLY A 32 8.46 -8.97 -6.17
CA GLY A 32 8.19 -7.54 -6.14
C GLY A 32 6.88 -7.20 -6.87
N ALA A 33 6.73 -7.73 -8.08
CA ALA A 33 5.54 -7.52 -8.90
C ALA A 33 4.29 -8.03 -8.17
N PHE A 34 4.34 -9.21 -7.55
CA PHE A 34 3.24 -9.75 -6.75
C PHE A 34 2.89 -8.87 -5.55
N LEU A 35 3.88 -8.41 -4.78
CA LEU A 35 3.63 -7.52 -3.65
C LEU A 35 2.97 -6.23 -4.11
N ARG A 36 3.42 -5.65 -5.22
CA ARG A 36 2.84 -4.44 -5.81
C ARG A 36 1.40 -4.64 -6.28
N THR A 37 1.08 -5.78 -6.91
CA THR A 37 -0.25 -6.02 -7.51
C THR A 37 -1.27 -6.60 -6.55
N GLU A 38 -0.87 -7.50 -5.66
CA GLU A 38 -1.81 -8.23 -4.82
C GLU A 38 -1.84 -7.71 -3.39
N VAL A 39 -0.70 -7.27 -2.85
CA VAL A 39 -0.60 -6.87 -1.44
C VAL A 39 -0.82 -5.37 -1.26
N PHE A 40 -0.13 -4.56 -2.05
CA PHE A 40 -0.08 -3.11 -1.90
C PHE A 40 -0.90 -2.34 -2.94
N ALA A 41 -1.60 -3.03 -3.83
CA ALA A 41 -2.47 -2.36 -4.79
C ALA A 41 -3.60 -1.61 -4.07
N PRO A 42 -3.89 -0.35 -4.47
CA PRO A 42 -4.83 0.51 -3.76
C PRO A 42 -6.23 -0.10 -3.65
N ASP A 43 -6.66 -0.85 -4.67
CA ASP A 43 -7.98 -1.49 -4.70
C ASP A 43 -8.07 -2.73 -3.79
N LYS A 44 -6.92 -3.31 -3.42
CA LYS A 44 -6.81 -4.50 -2.57
C LYS A 44 -6.48 -4.15 -1.11
N LEU A 45 -5.94 -2.95 -0.85
CA LEU A 45 -5.53 -2.51 0.48
C LEU A 45 -6.64 -2.65 1.55
N PRO A 46 -7.90 -2.23 1.33
CA PRO A 46 -8.94 -2.37 2.35
C PRO A 46 -9.23 -3.83 2.73
N GLY A 47 -9.26 -4.73 1.74
CA GLY A 47 -9.45 -6.15 1.94
C GLY A 47 -8.26 -6.80 2.65
N ASN A 48 -7.04 -6.51 2.20
CA ASN A 48 -5.81 -7.03 2.80
C ASN A 48 -5.63 -6.55 4.24
N LEU A 49 -5.99 -5.30 4.54
CA LEU A 49 -5.96 -4.78 5.91
C LEU A 49 -6.97 -5.50 6.81
N SER A 50 -8.14 -5.84 6.29
CA SER A 50 -9.15 -6.60 7.03
C SER A 50 -8.64 -8.01 7.35
N VAL A 51 -7.98 -8.68 6.39
CA VAL A 51 -7.34 -9.98 6.61
C VAL A 51 -6.22 -9.88 7.65
N LEU A 52 -5.33 -8.89 7.52
CA LEU A 52 -4.25 -8.64 8.47
C LEU A 52 -4.80 -8.42 9.89
N THR A 53 -5.85 -7.61 10.01
CA THR A 53 -6.51 -7.33 11.29
C THR A 53 -7.11 -8.59 11.88
N GLY A 54 -7.83 -9.39 11.07
CA GLY A 54 -8.43 -10.64 11.53
C GLY A 54 -7.39 -11.64 12.05
N VAL A 55 -6.30 -11.82 11.30
CA VAL A 55 -5.17 -12.68 11.71
C VAL A 55 -4.53 -12.16 13.00
N ALA A 56 -4.29 -10.85 13.10
CA ALA A 56 -3.70 -10.24 14.29
C ALA A 56 -4.58 -10.39 15.52
N VAL A 57 -5.89 -10.16 15.40
CA VAL A 57 -6.85 -10.32 16.52
C VAL A 57 -6.95 -11.78 16.94
N PHE A 58 -6.97 -12.73 16.00
CA PHE A 58 -7.05 -14.15 16.31
C PHE A 58 -5.84 -14.62 17.14
N PHE A 59 -4.62 -14.40 16.62
CA PHE A 59 -3.41 -14.82 17.33
C PHE A 59 -3.14 -13.97 18.57
N GLY A 60 -3.46 -12.68 18.54
CA GLY A 60 -3.38 -11.80 19.69
C GLY A 60 -4.32 -12.23 20.82
N GLY A 61 -5.54 -12.65 20.49
CA GLY A 61 -6.50 -13.20 21.44
C GLY A 61 -6.01 -14.50 22.08
N ILE A 62 -5.45 -15.42 21.29
CA ILE A 62 -4.82 -16.65 21.81
C ILE A 62 -3.69 -16.32 22.77
N ALA A 63 -2.78 -15.41 22.39
CA ALA A 63 -1.66 -15.00 23.23
C ALA A 63 -2.14 -14.33 24.52
N ALA A 64 -3.15 -13.46 24.44
CA ALA A 64 -3.76 -12.80 25.59
C ALA A 64 -4.39 -13.81 26.56
N LEU A 65 -5.21 -14.74 26.07
CA LEU A 65 -5.83 -15.77 26.90
C LEU A 65 -4.79 -16.73 27.49
N ARG A 66 -3.73 -17.05 26.75
CA ARG A 66 -2.66 -17.91 27.27
C ARG A 66 -1.82 -17.23 28.36
N THR A 67 -1.75 -15.90 28.35
CA THR A 67 -0.94 -15.12 29.29
C THR A 67 -1.74 -14.64 30.50
N TRP A 68 -3.02 -14.30 30.30
CA TRP A 68 -3.87 -13.67 31.32
C TRP A 68 -5.16 -14.44 31.59
N GLY A 69 -5.36 -15.60 30.97
CA GLY A 69 -6.59 -16.39 31.12
C GLY A 69 -6.91 -16.74 32.57
N ASP A 70 -5.89 -17.06 33.37
CA ASP A 70 -6.07 -17.42 34.78
C ASP A 70 -6.63 -16.26 35.63
N ILE A 71 -6.35 -15.01 35.25
CA ILE A 71 -6.88 -13.81 35.93
C ILE A 71 -8.36 -13.60 35.58
N LEU A 72 -8.81 -14.10 34.43
CA LEU A 72 -10.17 -13.95 33.93
C LEU A 72 -11.14 -15.00 34.50
N ILE A 73 -10.63 -16.03 35.19
CA ILE A 73 -11.44 -17.06 35.85
C ILE A 73 -11.59 -16.66 37.33
N PRO A 74 -12.80 -16.26 37.79
CA PRO A 74 -13.03 -16.07 39.21
C PRO A 74 -12.97 -17.42 39.95
N ALA A 75 -12.39 -17.40 41.15
CA ALA A 75 -12.20 -18.57 42.02
C ALA A 75 -13.50 -19.31 42.35
#